data_AF-A0A5J4STB0-F1
#
_entry.id   AF-A0A5J4STB0-F1
#
_cell.length_a   1.000
_cell.length_b   1.000
_cell.length_c   1.000
_cell.angle_alpha   90.00
_cell.angle_beta   90.00
_cell.angle_gamma   90.00
#
_symmetry.space_group_name_H-M   'P 1'
#
loop_
_entity.id
_entity.type
_entity.pdbx_description
1 polymer ?
#
loop_
_entity_poly.entity_id
_entity_poly.type
_entity_poly.pdbx_seq_one_letter_code
_entity_poly.pdbx_strand_id
1 'polypeptide(L)'
;MDSPIISLFEYFAHFVPKSVLQKIFIQPRGSRPACYDAIEAEILASSSRDVLPEIGAYIVSMNENFVSEHIKNVNEYILFVEYGNFHANYETSRGIRESLAITVAHSFSHTNADNLSEILWRQQCCYLLQKIIDAMHRDQNTVEFCTNTLLVDNHSDIQVVSPVNFYGCGGWSAMFNNANTEV
;
A
#
# COMPACT_ATOMS: atom_id res chain seq x y z
N MET A 1 -14.05 16.16 4.73
CA MET A 1 -14.66 14.98 5.38
C MET A 1 -13.73 13.89 4.94
N ASP A 2 -12.70 13.71 5.73
CA ASP A 2 -11.45 13.15 5.25
C ASP A 2 -11.59 11.67 5.47
N SER A 3 -11.84 10.94 4.38
CA SER A 3 -12.14 9.53 4.50
C SER A 3 -10.84 8.81 4.85
N PRO A 4 -10.84 8.01 5.92
CA PRO A 4 -9.64 7.35 6.42
C PRO A 4 -8.94 6.48 5.35
N ILE A 5 -9.73 5.84 4.51
CA ILE A 5 -9.26 4.99 3.40
C ILE A 5 -8.69 5.83 2.25
N ILE A 6 -9.26 7.01 1.98
CA ILE A 6 -8.79 7.91 0.92
C ILE A 6 -7.43 8.50 1.32
N SER A 7 -7.30 8.97 2.56
CA SER A 7 -6.01 9.48 3.09
C SER A 7 -4.93 8.40 3.09
N LEU A 8 -5.29 7.14 3.38
CA LEU A 8 -4.37 6.00 3.26
C LEU A 8 -3.91 5.78 1.81
N PHE A 9 -4.85 5.82 0.86
CA PHE A 9 -4.55 5.71 -0.57
C PHE A 9 -3.65 6.85 -1.05
N GLU A 10 -3.94 8.09 -0.66
CA GLU A 10 -3.13 9.27 -1.00
C GLU A 10 -1.73 9.19 -0.41
N TYR A 11 -1.60 8.77 0.85
CA TYR A 11 -0.31 8.62 1.52
C TYR A 11 0.59 7.62 0.79
N PHE A 12 0.08 6.42 0.48
CA PHE A 12 0.88 5.41 -0.20
C PHE A 12 1.12 5.70 -1.68
N ALA A 13 0.28 6.52 -2.32
CA ALA A 13 0.52 7.01 -3.67
C ALA A 13 1.85 7.79 -3.79
N HIS A 14 2.36 8.37 -2.70
CA HIS A 14 3.69 9.00 -2.70
C HIS A 14 4.82 8.02 -3.03
N PHE A 15 4.73 6.75 -2.68
CA PHE A 15 5.78 5.79 -3.02
C PHE A 15 5.73 5.33 -4.49
N VAL A 16 4.72 5.76 -5.25
CA VAL A 16 4.39 5.18 -6.55
C VAL A 16 4.76 6.13 -7.69
N PRO A 17 5.37 5.65 -8.78
CA PRO A 17 5.63 6.49 -9.94
C PRO A 17 4.34 7.06 -10.54
N LYS A 18 4.38 8.32 -10.96
CA LYS A 18 3.22 9.00 -11.60
C LYS A 18 2.69 8.25 -12.83
N SER A 19 3.56 7.59 -13.59
CA SER A 19 3.18 6.74 -14.73
C SER A 19 2.36 5.51 -14.34
N VAL A 20 2.53 5.00 -13.12
CA VAL A 20 1.73 3.92 -12.55
C VAL A 20 0.41 4.47 -12.02
N LEU A 21 0.44 5.59 -11.29
CA LEU A 21 -0.77 6.26 -10.78
C LEU A 21 -1.76 6.61 -11.90
N GLN A 22 -1.27 7.09 -13.04
CA GLN A 22 -2.10 7.37 -14.22
C GLN A 22 -2.85 6.15 -14.78
N LYS A 23 -2.34 4.93 -14.55
CA LYS A 23 -3.00 3.69 -14.99
C LYS A 23 -4.10 3.23 -14.04
N ILE A 24 -4.24 3.83 -12.86
CA ILE A 24 -5.27 3.49 -11.87
C ILE A 24 -6.57 4.23 -12.17
N PHE A 25 -6.48 5.46 -12.68
CA PHE A 25 -7.64 6.32 -12.93
C PHE A 25 -8.35 6.03 -14.28
N ILE A 26 -8.90 4.82 -14.43
CA ILE A 26 -9.43 4.32 -15.72
C ILE A 26 -10.94 4.50 -15.93
N GLN A 27 -11.69 4.94 -14.92
CA GLN A 27 -13.16 4.98 -15.03
C GLN A 27 -13.59 6.08 -16.01
N PRO A 28 -14.56 5.81 -16.91
CA PRO A 28 -15.07 6.82 -17.83
C PRO A 28 -15.87 7.87 -17.07
N ARG A 29 -15.80 9.15 -17.49
CA ARG A 29 -16.41 10.29 -16.78
C ARG A 29 -17.87 10.09 -16.35
N GLY A 30 -18.68 9.38 -17.15
CA GLY A 30 -20.09 9.12 -16.84
C GLY A 30 -20.35 8.05 -15.77
N SER A 31 -19.33 7.28 -15.37
CA SER A 31 -19.43 6.20 -14.39
C SER A 31 -18.59 6.47 -13.14
N ARG A 32 -17.95 7.64 -13.05
CA ARG A 32 -17.09 8.02 -11.93
C ARG A 32 -17.94 8.28 -10.67
N PRO A 33 -17.59 7.68 -9.52
CA PRO A 33 -18.16 8.05 -8.23
C PRO A 33 -17.89 9.52 -7.87
N ALA A 34 -18.61 10.01 -6.86
CA ALA A 34 -18.34 11.33 -6.30
C ALA A 34 -16.87 11.46 -5.87
N CYS A 35 -16.33 12.68 -5.98
CA CYS A 35 -14.95 13.04 -5.63
C CYS A 35 -13.84 12.38 -6.44
N TYR A 36 -14.13 11.47 -7.38
CA TYR A 36 -13.12 10.79 -8.21
C TYR A 36 -12.17 11.77 -8.91
N ASP A 37 -12.73 12.78 -9.60
CA ASP A 37 -11.94 13.75 -10.37
C ASP A 37 -11.07 14.63 -9.45
N ALA A 38 -11.55 14.94 -8.25
CA ALA A 38 -10.82 15.74 -7.28
C ALA A 38 -9.61 14.96 -6.75
N ILE A 39 -9.82 13.70 -6.35
CA ILE A 39 -8.77 12.79 -5.86
C ILE A 39 -7.74 12.51 -6.97
N GLU A 40 -8.19 12.25 -8.20
CA GLU A 40 -7.31 12.08 -9.36
C GLU A 40 -6.41 13.31 -9.55
N ALA A 41 -6.99 14.51 -9.53
CA ALA A 41 -6.25 15.75 -9.72
C ALA A 41 -5.25 15.98 -8.58
N GLU A 42 -5.64 15.75 -7.33
CA GLU A 42 -4.80 15.92 -6.15
C GLU A 42 -3.59 14.99 -6.17
N ILE A 43 -3.80 13.69 -6.39
CA ILE A 43 -2.73 12.68 -6.44
C ILE A 43 -1.79 12.93 -7.61
N LEU A 44 -2.30 13.33 -8.77
CA LEU A 44 -1.44 13.60 -9.94
C LEU A 44 -0.73 14.95 -9.85
N ALA A 45 -1.21 15.90 -9.03
CA ALA A 45 -0.57 17.18 -8.80
C ALA A 45 0.49 17.14 -7.69
N SER A 46 0.39 16.19 -6.75
CA SER A 46 1.32 16.08 -5.64
C SER A 46 2.74 15.76 -6.13
N SER A 47 3.72 16.47 -5.56
CA SER A 47 5.14 16.15 -5.76
C SER A 47 5.56 15.17 -4.70
N SER A 48 5.84 13.92 -5.07
CA SER A 48 6.34 12.94 -4.12
C SER A 48 7.86 13.02 -3.93
N ARG A 49 8.29 12.95 -2.67
CA ARG A 49 9.71 12.88 -2.26
C ARG A 49 10.26 11.46 -2.21
N ASP A 50 9.42 10.46 -1.96
CA ASP A 50 9.85 9.09 -1.65
C ASP A 50 9.40 8.09 -2.73
N VAL A 51 9.25 8.56 -3.98
CA VAL A 51 8.92 7.70 -5.12
C VAL A 51 9.92 6.55 -5.23
N LEU A 52 9.39 5.33 -5.34
CA LEU A 52 10.14 4.11 -5.58
C LEU A 52 9.97 3.71 -7.06
N PRO A 53 10.95 3.99 -7.94
CA PRO A 53 10.82 3.77 -9.38
C PRO A 53 10.55 2.33 -9.80
N GLU A 54 10.91 1.36 -8.94
CA GLU A 54 10.75 -0.06 -9.19
C GLU A 54 9.30 -0.54 -9.05
N ILE A 55 8.45 0.20 -8.34
CA ILE A 55 7.02 -0.12 -8.20
C ILE A 55 6.32 0.10 -9.53
N GLY A 56 5.79 -0.98 -10.12
CA GLY A 56 5.04 -0.96 -11.38
C GLY A 56 3.53 -1.18 -11.22
N ALA A 57 3.09 -1.66 -10.06
CA ALA A 57 1.68 -1.80 -9.73
C ALA A 57 1.41 -1.32 -8.31
N TYR A 58 0.26 -0.65 -8.12
CA TYR A 58 -0.19 -0.15 -6.83
C TYR A 58 -1.66 -0.50 -6.64
N ILE A 59 -1.96 -1.19 -5.54
CA ILE A 59 -3.28 -1.77 -5.26
C ILE A 59 -3.63 -1.49 -3.81
N VAL A 60 -4.81 -0.90 -3.59
CA VAL A 60 -5.40 -0.72 -2.25
C VAL A 60 -6.79 -1.31 -2.27
N SER A 61 -7.01 -2.44 -1.60
CA SER A 61 -8.28 -3.16 -1.67
C SER A 61 -8.37 -4.29 -0.63
N MET A 62 -9.59 -4.56 -0.18
CA MET A 62 -9.98 -5.79 0.52
C MET A 62 -10.72 -6.79 -0.37
N ASN A 63 -11.03 -6.42 -1.62
CA ASN A 63 -11.80 -7.28 -2.52
C ASN A 63 -10.86 -8.31 -3.16
N GLU A 64 -10.87 -9.53 -2.62
CA GLU A 64 -10.01 -10.63 -3.05
C GLU A 64 -10.09 -10.90 -4.57
N ASN A 65 -11.29 -10.84 -5.16
CA ASN A 65 -11.44 -11.05 -6.61
C ASN A 65 -10.70 -9.97 -7.40
N PHE A 66 -10.91 -8.70 -7.02
CA PHE A 66 -10.23 -7.56 -7.63
C PHE A 66 -8.72 -7.68 -7.49
N VAL A 67 -8.22 -7.97 -6.29
CA VAL A 67 -6.79 -8.17 -6.02
C VAL A 67 -6.24 -9.28 -6.91
N SER A 68 -6.91 -10.43 -6.97
CA SER A 68 -6.44 -11.55 -7.77
C SER A 68 -6.36 -11.23 -9.26
N GLU A 69 -7.34 -10.49 -9.81
CA GLU A 69 -7.37 -10.09 -11.22
C GLU A 69 -6.24 -9.12 -11.57
N HIS A 70 -5.86 -8.26 -10.62
CA HIS A 70 -4.87 -7.21 -10.82
C HIS A 70 -3.44 -7.64 -10.44
N ILE A 71 -3.25 -8.82 -9.83
CA ILE A 71 -1.92 -9.33 -9.43
C ILE A 71 -1.43 -10.49 -10.30
N LYS A 72 -2.30 -11.40 -10.75
CA LYS A 72 -1.92 -12.68 -11.41
C LYS A 72 -0.98 -12.54 -12.62
N ASN A 73 -1.00 -11.40 -13.31
CA ASN A 73 -0.25 -11.18 -14.55
C ASN A 73 0.74 -10.00 -14.47
N VAL A 74 0.97 -9.46 -13.28
CA VAL A 74 1.91 -8.35 -13.09
C VAL A 74 3.32 -8.91 -12.99
N ASN A 75 4.21 -8.43 -13.85
CA ASN A 75 5.64 -8.81 -13.84
C ASN A 75 6.53 -7.71 -13.24
N GLU A 76 5.93 -6.65 -12.71
CA GLU A 76 6.62 -5.59 -12.00
C GLU A 76 6.53 -5.80 -10.47
N TYR A 77 7.26 -4.99 -9.70
CA TYR A 77 7.07 -4.96 -8.25
C TYR A 77 5.72 -4.31 -7.90
N ILE A 78 5.01 -4.94 -6.98
CA ILE A 78 3.66 -4.61 -6.57
C ILE A 78 3.74 -4.01 -5.17
N LEU A 79 3.20 -2.79 -5.01
CA LEU A 79 2.83 -2.26 -3.70
C LEU A 79 1.35 -2.58 -3.46
N PHE A 80 1.09 -3.48 -2.52
CA PHE A 80 -0.26 -3.85 -2.10
C PHE A 80 -0.51 -3.37 -0.68
N VAL A 81 -1.57 -2.58 -0.49
CA VAL A 81 -2.00 -2.08 0.81
C VAL A 81 -3.37 -2.67 1.13
N GLU A 82 -3.42 -3.45 2.18
CA GLU A 82 -4.66 -4.00 2.72
C GLU A 82 -5.01 -3.25 4.00
N TYR A 83 -6.20 -2.67 4.02
CA TYR A 83 -6.81 -2.11 5.23
C TYR A 83 -7.80 -3.14 5.78
N GLY A 84 -7.87 -3.27 7.11
CA GLY A 84 -8.67 -4.28 7.80
C GLY A 84 -9.78 -3.67 8.63
N ASN A 85 -10.10 -4.31 9.75
CA ASN A 85 -11.16 -3.85 10.64
C ASN A 85 -10.81 -2.50 11.28
N PHE A 86 -11.79 -1.61 11.30
CA PHE A 86 -11.78 -0.35 12.03
C PHE A 86 -12.29 -0.61 13.46
N HIS A 87 -11.43 -0.44 14.45
CA HIS A 87 -11.71 -0.52 15.87
C HIS A 87 -11.85 0.88 16.46
N ALA A 88 -13.07 1.41 16.49
CA ALA A 88 -13.35 2.67 17.17
C ALA A 88 -13.52 2.46 18.68
N ASN A 89 -12.69 3.10 19.49
CA ASN A 89 -12.94 3.21 20.93
C ASN A 89 -13.38 4.63 21.26
N TYR A 90 -14.69 4.84 21.35
CA TYR A 90 -15.32 6.14 21.61
C TYR A 90 -15.18 6.62 23.07
N GLU A 91 -14.66 5.79 23.98
CA GLU A 91 -14.44 6.14 25.39
C GLU A 91 -13.03 6.69 25.65
N THR A 92 -12.09 6.41 24.74
CA THR A 92 -10.74 7.00 24.75
C THR A 92 -10.63 8.03 23.63
N SER A 93 -10.13 9.23 23.91
CA SER A 93 -9.91 10.30 22.94
C SER A 93 -8.81 10.01 21.89
N ARG A 94 -8.61 8.75 21.51
CA ARG A 94 -7.49 8.26 20.69
C ARG A 94 -7.91 7.67 19.33
N GLY A 95 -9.11 7.97 18.83
CA GLY A 95 -9.48 7.69 17.44
C GLY A 95 -9.81 6.23 17.10
N ILE A 96 -10.00 5.98 15.80
CA ILE A 96 -10.31 4.68 15.20
C ILE A 96 -9.00 3.95 14.93
N ARG A 97 -8.86 2.67 15.33
CA ARG A 97 -7.68 1.85 14.99
C ARG A 97 -7.92 0.96 13.80
N GLU A 98 -6.99 0.88 12.87
CA GLU A 98 -7.04 -0.06 11.76
C GLU A 98 -5.91 -1.08 11.83
N SER A 99 -6.28 -2.30 11.45
CA SER A 99 -5.31 -3.26 10.97
C SER A 99 -4.86 -2.84 9.58
N LEU A 100 -3.56 -2.59 9.41
CA LEU A 100 -2.96 -2.24 8.13
C LEU A 100 -1.92 -3.29 7.79
N ALA A 101 -1.93 -3.77 6.55
CA ALA A 101 -0.87 -4.61 6.01
C ALA A 101 -0.30 -3.99 4.73
N ILE A 102 1.02 -3.90 4.66
CA ILE A 102 1.75 -3.35 3.52
C ILE A 102 2.61 -4.46 2.96
N THR A 103 2.30 -4.86 1.74
CA THR A 103 3.00 -5.92 1.02
C THR A 103 3.76 -5.34 -0.15
N VAL A 104 5.04 -5.71 -0.27
CA VAL A 104 5.79 -5.59 -1.52
C VAL A 104 6.04 -6.98 -2.07
N ALA A 105 5.56 -7.23 -3.28
CA ALA A 105 5.64 -8.53 -3.93
C ALA A 105 6.08 -8.43 -5.39
N HIS A 106 6.56 -9.54 -5.93
CA HIS A 106 6.90 -9.70 -7.34
C HIS A 106 6.40 -11.06 -7.83
N SER A 107 6.05 -11.14 -9.11
CA SER A 107 5.69 -12.42 -9.73
C SER A 107 6.88 -13.37 -9.78
N PHE A 108 6.66 -14.60 -9.32
CA PHE A 108 7.59 -15.71 -9.47
C PHE A 108 7.14 -16.69 -10.56
N SER A 109 6.13 -16.33 -11.36
CA SER A 109 5.50 -17.22 -12.35
C SER A 109 6.35 -17.48 -13.61
N HIS A 110 7.64 -17.15 -13.59
CA HIS A 110 8.50 -17.33 -14.75
C HIS A 110 9.06 -18.74 -14.85
N THR A 111 8.66 -19.46 -15.90
CA THR A 111 9.44 -20.53 -16.50
C THR A 111 10.83 -19.97 -16.82
N ASN A 112 11.86 -20.36 -16.04
CA ASN A 112 13.30 -20.00 -16.12
C ASN A 112 13.88 -19.14 -14.98
N ALA A 113 13.16 -18.88 -13.89
CA ALA A 113 13.80 -18.31 -12.69
C ALA A 113 14.68 -19.36 -12.00
N ASP A 114 15.97 -19.08 -11.83
CA ASP A 114 16.83 -19.86 -10.95
C ASP A 114 16.71 -19.38 -9.50
N ASN A 115 17.28 -20.15 -8.56
CA ASN A 115 17.23 -19.83 -7.14
C ASN A 115 17.82 -18.44 -6.84
N LEU A 116 18.90 -18.06 -7.53
CA LEU A 116 19.53 -16.75 -7.35
C LEU A 116 18.60 -15.60 -7.76
N SER A 117 17.90 -15.73 -8.90
CA SER A 117 16.90 -14.75 -9.36
C SER A 117 15.79 -14.58 -8.33
N GLU A 118 15.29 -15.69 -7.77
CA GLU A 118 14.27 -15.64 -6.72
C GLU A 118 14.75 -14.89 -5.47
N ILE A 119 15.97 -15.17 -5.00
CA ILE A 119 16.58 -14.48 -3.86
C ILE A 119 16.71 -12.98 -4.13
N LEU A 120 17.18 -12.59 -5.32
CA LEU A 120 17.35 -11.18 -5.68
C LEU A 120 16.02 -10.43 -5.70
N TRP A 121 14.96 -11.02 -6.28
CA TRP A 121 13.64 -10.41 -6.27
C TRP A 121 13.07 -10.30 -4.85
N ARG A 122 13.23 -11.33 -4.01
CA ARG A 122 12.80 -11.27 -2.60
C ARG A 122 13.58 -10.22 -1.80
N GLN A 123 14.87 -10.09 -2.03
CA GLN A 123 15.70 -9.07 -1.39
C GLN A 123 15.25 -7.66 -1.81
N GLN A 124 14.94 -7.46 -3.09
CA GLN A 124 14.43 -6.19 -3.60
C GLN A 124 13.06 -5.87 -2.97
N CYS A 125 12.14 -6.83 -2.87
CA CYS A 125 10.87 -6.65 -2.17
C CYS A 125 11.08 -6.20 -0.71
N CYS A 126 12.02 -6.84 0.01
CA CYS A 126 12.35 -6.48 1.39
C CYS A 126 12.88 -5.05 1.49
N TYR A 127 13.81 -4.69 0.62
CA TYR A 127 14.42 -3.37 0.58
C TYR A 127 13.40 -2.26 0.28
N LEU A 128 12.50 -2.49 -0.68
CA LEU A 128 11.41 -1.55 -0.99
C LEU A 128 10.44 -1.41 0.19
N LEU A 129 10.06 -2.51 0.83
CA LEU A 129 9.19 -2.48 2.02
C LEU A 129 9.85 -1.71 3.17
N GLN A 130 11.14 -1.93 3.42
CA GLN A 130 11.91 -1.20 4.43
C GLN A 130 11.91 0.32 4.18
N LYS A 131 12.11 0.76 2.92
CA LYS A 131 12.02 2.19 2.60
C LYS A 131 10.66 2.80 2.92
N ILE A 132 9.59 2.07 2.63
CA ILE A 132 8.23 2.51 2.94
C ILE A 132 8.05 2.63 4.45
N ILE A 133 8.47 1.61 5.21
CA ILE A 133 8.41 1.60 6.67
C ILE A 133 9.27 2.72 7.27
N ASP A 134 10.47 2.98 6.76
CA ASP A 134 11.33 4.06 7.23
C ASP A 134 10.70 5.44 6.98
N ALA A 135 10.06 5.63 5.82
CA ALA A 135 9.29 6.85 5.54
C ALA A 135 8.10 6.99 6.50
N MET A 136 7.35 5.90 6.73
CA MET A 136 6.26 5.86 7.71
C MET A 136 6.69 6.27 9.12
N HIS A 137 7.86 5.80 9.59
CA HIS A 137 8.40 6.23 10.88
C HIS A 137 8.82 7.71 10.89
N ARG A 138 9.40 8.22 9.80
CA ARG A 138 9.75 9.65 9.68
C ARG A 138 8.51 10.54 9.68
N ASP A 139 7.45 10.09 9.02
CA ASP A 139 6.23 10.86 8.78
C ASP A 139 5.21 10.77 9.93
N GLN A 140 5.51 9.91 10.90
CA GLN A 140 4.68 9.60 12.07
C GLN A 140 4.21 10.81 12.91
N ASN A 141 4.91 11.95 12.83
CA ASN A 141 4.56 13.18 13.54
C ASN A 141 4.21 14.36 12.62
N THR A 142 4.18 14.14 11.30
CA THR A 142 4.01 15.22 10.29
C THR A 142 2.74 15.09 9.47
N VAL A 143 2.16 13.89 9.37
CA VAL A 143 0.90 13.66 8.63
C VAL A 143 -0.28 13.90 9.57
N GLU A 144 -1.21 14.78 9.18
CA GLU A 144 -2.41 15.13 9.97
C GLU A 144 -3.31 13.92 10.26
N PHE A 145 -3.18 12.84 9.50
CA PHE A 145 -3.78 11.53 9.79
C PHE A 145 -3.41 10.94 11.17
N CYS A 146 -2.25 11.32 11.72
CA CYS A 146 -1.67 10.76 12.94
C CYS A 146 -1.86 11.68 14.15
N THR A 147 -2.90 12.50 14.19
CA THR A 147 -3.07 13.52 15.23
C THR A 147 -3.43 12.81 16.55
N ASN A 148 -2.37 12.60 17.35
CA ASN A 148 -2.26 11.92 18.66
C ASN A 148 -1.89 10.43 18.69
N THR A 149 -1.54 9.74 17.59
CA THR A 149 -1.14 8.31 17.63
C THR A 149 -0.18 7.91 16.49
N LEU A 150 0.58 6.85 16.72
CA LEU A 150 1.64 6.31 15.86
C LEU A 150 1.08 5.65 14.57
N LEU A 151 1.62 6.00 13.39
CA LEU A 151 1.34 5.32 12.11
C LEU A 151 1.86 3.86 12.09
N VAL A 152 2.90 3.60 12.89
CA VAL A 152 3.55 2.30 13.11
C VAL A 152 3.81 2.15 14.62
N ASP A 153 3.30 1.08 15.24
CA ASP A 153 3.77 0.69 16.57
C ASP A 153 5.21 0.13 16.45
N ASN A 154 6.04 0.26 17.49
CA ASN A 154 7.45 -0.18 17.45
C ASN A 154 7.64 -1.69 17.16
N HIS A 155 6.54 -2.44 17.07
CA HIS A 155 6.47 -3.85 16.73
C HIS A 155 5.69 -4.05 15.42
N SER A 156 6.40 -3.99 14.28
CA SER A 156 5.88 -4.48 13.00
C SER A 156 6.28 -5.94 12.82
N ASP A 157 5.29 -6.83 12.67
CA ASP A 157 5.58 -8.21 12.26
C ASP A 157 5.84 -8.22 10.75
N ILE A 158 7.10 -8.41 10.37
CA ILE A 158 7.50 -8.60 8.97
C ILE A 158 7.41 -10.09 8.65
N GLN A 159 6.53 -10.45 7.71
CA GLN A 159 6.25 -11.82 7.33
C GLN A 159 6.56 -12.06 5.86
N VAL A 160 6.96 -13.29 5.55
CA VAL A 160 7.17 -13.73 4.17
C VAL A 160 5.82 -13.93 3.49
N VAL A 161 5.66 -13.33 2.31
CA VAL A 161 4.52 -13.60 1.44
C VAL A 161 4.85 -14.77 0.51
N SER A 162 4.11 -15.86 0.67
CA SER A 162 4.27 -17.08 -0.12
C SER A 162 3.56 -16.95 -1.47
N PRO A 163 4.21 -17.30 -2.60
CA PRO A 163 3.59 -17.33 -3.93
C PRO A 163 2.30 -18.15 -4.00
N VAL A 164 2.22 -19.23 -3.22
CA VAL A 164 1.04 -20.11 -3.16
C VAL A 164 -0.19 -19.36 -2.64
N ASN A 165 0.01 -18.43 -1.70
CA ASN A 165 -1.06 -17.72 -1.01
C ASN A 165 -1.34 -16.35 -1.62
N PHE A 166 -0.55 -15.91 -2.59
CA PHE A 166 -0.63 -14.57 -3.16
C PHE A 166 -0.49 -14.60 -4.69
N TYR A 167 -1.31 -15.45 -5.30
CA TYR A 167 -1.54 -15.49 -6.75
C TYR A 167 -0.28 -15.65 -7.62
N GLY A 168 0.70 -16.41 -7.15
CA GLY A 168 1.99 -16.62 -7.84
C GLY A 168 3.01 -15.51 -7.61
N CYS A 169 2.68 -14.49 -6.81
CA CYS A 169 3.57 -13.43 -6.39
C CYS A 169 4.03 -13.65 -4.94
N GLY A 170 5.25 -13.27 -4.61
CA GLY A 170 5.72 -13.32 -3.22
C GLY A 170 6.68 -12.20 -2.89
N GLY A 171 7.06 -12.12 -1.63
CA GLY A 171 7.86 -11.02 -1.11
C GLY A 171 7.69 -10.91 0.39
N TRP A 172 7.40 -9.69 0.86
CA TRP A 172 7.34 -9.38 2.28
C TRP A 172 6.13 -8.51 2.59
N SER A 173 5.53 -8.75 3.75
CA SER A 173 4.44 -7.96 4.28
C SER A 173 4.78 -7.47 5.67
N ALA A 174 4.48 -6.21 5.98
CA ALA A 174 4.51 -5.68 7.33
C ALA A 174 3.07 -5.46 7.80
N MET A 175 2.75 -6.01 8.97
CA MET A 175 1.44 -5.89 9.59
C MET A 175 1.49 -4.95 10.80
N PHE A 176 0.50 -4.08 10.89
CA PHE A 176 0.35 -3.08 11.94
C PHE A 176 -1.04 -3.24 12.57
N ASN A 177 -1.07 -3.41 13.89
CA ASN A 177 -2.33 -3.60 14.65
C ASN A 177 -2.93 -2.27 15.17
N ASN A 178 -2.26 -1.13 14.94
CA ASN A 178 -2.59 0.17 15.53
C ASN A 178 -2.39 1.33 14.53
N ALA A 179 -2.77 1.21 13.26
CA ALA A 179 -2.74 2.36 12.34
C ALA A 179 -4.04 3.15 12.50
N ASN A 180 -4.04 4.28 13.21
CA ASN A 180 -5.29 5.03 13.40
C ASN A 180 -5.49 6.04 12.26
N THR A 181 -6.69 6.07 11.69
CA THR A 181 -7.13 7.10 10.75
C THR A 181 -8.06 8.09 11.46
N GLU A 182 -8.10 9.34 10.98
CA GLU A 182 -8.87 10.40 11.64
C GLU A 182 -10.34 10.55 11.21
N VAL A 183 -11.09 11.32 12.02
CA VAL A 183 -12.57 11.44 12.09
C VAL A 183 -13.11 12.53 11.15
#